data_AF-A0A6B3HHQ1-F1
#
_entry.id   AF-A0A6B3HHQ1-F1
#
_cell.length_a   1.000
_cell.length_b   1.000
_cell.length_c   1.000
_cell.angle_alpha   90.00
_cell.angle_beta   90.00
_cell.angle_gamma   90.00
#
_symmetry.space_group_name_H-M   'P 1'
#
loop_
_entity.id
_entity.type
_entity.pdbx_description
1 polymer ?
#
loop_
_entity_poly.entity_id
_entity_poly.type
_entity_poly.pdbx_seq_one_letter_code
_entity_poly.pdbx_strand_id
1 'polypeptide(L)'
;MPRPSFHGPGTPAHAADEALRRPQTVLQQVFLDHLAEHGVSIAGGWELQQLAEDAEGVRAGVVDVDSGERRTVRAAYVLGTDGGSSTTRRLAGIDREGDHATEKRLRLIVRTGDISDRVGAAPSATNIVFNHRASGFLAAVSTREWRVYAGPYPLVYEPTEEELLAIGRAAFGFD
;
A
#
# COMPACT_ATOMS: atom_id res chain seq x y z
N MET A 1 21.45 19.12 -20.09
CA MET A 1 20.03 19.18 -20.51
C MET A 1 19.21 19.75 -19.36
N PRO A 2 18.26 20.69 -19.60
CA PRO A 2 17.41 21.18 -18.54
C PRO A 2 16.43 20.09 -18.07
N ARG A 3 16.24 19.97 -16.75
CA ARG A 3 15.27 19.04 -16.14
C ARG A 3 13.84 19.43 -16.55
N PRO A 4 12.92 18.47 -16.77
CA PRO A 4 11.50 18.79 -16.88
C PRO A 4 11.04 19.43 -15.56
N SER A 5 10.50 20.64 -15.61
CA SER A 5 9.84 21.29 -14.47
C SER A 5 8.33 21.15 -14.61
N PHE A 6 7.65 20.69 -13.55
CA PHE A 6 6.18 20.57 -13.49
C PHE A 6 5.44 21.92 -13.34
N HIS A 7 6.09 23.05 -13.59
CA HIS A 7 5.49 24.37 -13.42
C HIS A 7 4.98 24.90 -14.76
N GLY A 8 3.84 24.39 -15.21
CA GLY A 8 3.02 25.04 -16.23
C GLY A 8 2.23 26.22 -15.62
N PRO A 9 1.90 27.27 -16.39
CA PRO A 9 1.06 28.35 -15.89
C PRO A 9 -0.41 27.88 -15.88
N GLY A 10 -1.03 27.84 -14.71
CA GLY A 10 -2.50 27.80 -14.59
C GLY A 10 -3.11 26.55 -13.99
N THR A 11 -2.84 26.28 -12.72
CA THR A 11 -3.78 25.58 -11.82
C THR A 11 -3.56 26.19 -10.43
N PRO A 12 -4.59 26.62 -9.69
CA PRO A 12 -4.38 27.05 -8.31
C PRO A 12 -3.67 25.94 -7.55
N ALA A 13 -2.66 26.29 -6.75
CA ALA A 13 -1.82 25.35 -5.99
C ALA A 13 -2.60 24.52 -4.96
N HIS A 14 -3.91 24.76 -4.85
CA HIS A 14 -4.82 24.14 -3.92
C HIS A 14 -6.02 23.62 -4.70
N ALA A 15 -6.32 22.32 -4.53
CA ALA A 15 -7.60 21.76 -4.93
C ALA A 15 -8.68 22.34 -4.01
N ALA A 16 -9.78 22.84 -4.60
CA ALA A 16 -10.96 23.28 -3.84
C ALA A 16 -11.82 22.10 -3.36
N ASP A 17 -11.51 20.89 -3.83
CA ASP A 17 -12.25 19.67 -3.49
C ASP A 17 -11.96 19.21 -2.06
N GLU A 18 -13.00 18.73 -1.39
CA GLU A 18 -12.90 18.17 -0.05
C GLU A 18 -11.98 16.94 -0.05
N ALA A 19 -11.10 16.85 0.96
CA ALA A 19 -10.22 15.70 1.13
C ALA A 19 -11.03 14.45 1.51
N LEU A 20 -11.41 13.65 0.51
CA LEU A 20 -12.12 12.40 0.72
C LEU A 20 -11.18 11.29 1.17
N ARG A 21 -11.31 10.86 2.43
CA ARG A 21 -10.63 9.66 2.93
C ARG A 21 -11.45 8.41 2.58
N ARG A 22 -10.93 7.58 1.68
CA ARG A 22 -11.50 6.27 1.33
C ARG A 22 -10.46 5.16 1.46
N PRO A 23 -10.87 3.91 1.75
CA PRO A 23 -9.98 2.76 1.64
C PRO A 23 -9.39 2.67 0.24
N GLN A 24 -8.12 2.24 0.15
CA GLN A 24 -7.44 2.09 -1.14
C GLN A 24 -8.19 1.16 -2.10
N THR A 25 -8.86 0.12 -1.60
CA THR A 25 -9.65 -0.82 -2.41
C THR A 25 -10.80 -0.13 -3.14
N VAL A 26 -11.48 0.82 -2.50
CA VAL A 26 -12.56 1.60 -3.12
C VAL A 26 -11.99 2.49 -4.22
N LEU A 27 -10.87 3.16 -3.94
CA LEU A 27 -10.22 4.01 -4.94
C LEU A 27 -9.70 3.20 -6.14
N GLN A 28 -9.13 2.03 -5.89
CA GLN A 28 -8.70 1.10 -6.93
C GLN A 28 -9.86 0.68 -7.81
N GLN A 29 -11.02 0.33 -7.23
CA GLN A 29 -12.19 -0.06 -8.01
C GLN A 29 -12.64 1.07 -8.94
N VAL A 30 -12.72 2.31 -8.43
CA VAL A 30 -13.08 3.47 -9.26
C VAL A 30 -12.13 3.64 -10.45
N PHE A 31 -10.82 3.45 -10.25
CA PHE A 31 -9.85 3.51 -11.36
C PHE A 31 -9.99 2.34 -12.33
N LEU A 32 -10.26 1.12 -11.84
CA LEU A 32 -10.49 -0.03 -12.71
C LEU A 32 -11.74 0.16 -13.58
N ASP A 33 -12.83 0.65 -12.99
CA ASP A 33 -14.08 0.93 -13.69
C ASP A 33 -13.86 2.01 -14.77
N HIS A 34 -13.16 3.08 -14.42
CA HIS A 34 -12.83 4.15 -15.36
C HIS A 34 -11.93 3.67 -16.51
N LEU A 35 -10.92 2.83 -16.24
CA LEU A 35 -10.09 2.24 -17.29
C LEU A 35 -10.92 1.35 -18.23
N ALA A 36 -11.88 0.60 -17.70
CA ALA A 36 -12.79 -0.22 -18.51
C ALA A 36 -13.70 0.64 -19.42
N GLU A 37 -14.23 1.77 -18.93
CA GLU A 37 -15.00 2.73 -19.73
C GLU A 37 -14.20 3.29 -20.92
N HIS A 38 -12.88 3.39 -20.76
CA HIS A 38 -11.95 3.83 -21.79
C HIS A 38 -11.34 2.70 -22.64
N GLY A 39 -11.81 1.46 -22.47
CA GLY A 39 -11.35 0.31 -23.25
C GLY A 39 -9.90 -0.12 -22.95
N VAL A 40 -9.36 0.28 -21.80
CA VAL A 40 -8.02 -0.14 -21.38
C VAL A 40 -8.08 -1.56 -20.82
N SER A 41 -7.26 -2.45 -21.37
CA SER A 41 -7.20 -3.85 -20.94
C SER A 41 -6.38 -4.01 -19.66
N ILE A 42 -6.90 -4.79 -18.71
CA ILE A 42 -6.24 -5.10 -17.44
C ILE A 42 -6.18 -6.61 -17.29
N ALA A 43 -4.98 -7.13 -17.00
CA ALA A 43 -4.75 -8.55 -16.74
C ALA A 43 -4.08 -8.71 -15.37
N GLY A 44 -4.86 -9.17 -14.39
CA GLY A 44 -4.34 -9.58 -13.08
C GLY A 44 -3.73 -10.99 -13.15
N GLY A 45 -2.95 -11.36 -12.13
CA GLY A 45 -2.37 -12.70 -12.02
C GLY A 45 -1.10 -12.94 -12.84
N TRP A 46 -0.53 -11.90 -13.48
CA TRP A 46 0.71 -12.01 -14.25
C TRP A 46 1.87 -11.31 -13.55
N GLU A 47 2.95 -12.04 -13.33
CA GLU A 47 4.18 -11.54 -12.73
C GLU A 47 5.24 -11.26 -13.81
N LEU A 48 5.82 -10.06 -13.81
CA LEU A 48 6.97 -9.71 -14.65
C LEU A 48 8.24 -10.42 -14.15
N GLN A 49 8.92 -11.16 -15.01
CA GLN A 49 10.18 -11.83 -14.68
C GLN A 49 11.35 -11.40 -15.56
N GLN A 50 11.09 -10.88 -16.76
CA GLN A 50 12.13 -10.51 -17.72
C GLN A 50 11.77 -9.22 -18.43
N LEU A 51 12.79 -8.41 -18.72
CA LEU A 51 12.65 -7.17 -19.48
C LEU A 51 13.85 -7.05 -20.42
N ALA A 52 13.60 -6.75 -21.68
CA ALA A 52 14.63 -6.45 -22.67
C ALA A 52 14.13 -5.35 -23.61
N GLU A 53 14.98 -4.39 -23.93
CA GLU A 53 14.69 -3.33 -24.89
C GLU A 53 15.58 -3.44 -26.13
N ASP A 54 15.06 -2.97 -27.25
CA ASP A 54 15.79 -2.74 -28.50
C ASP A 54 15.21 -1.53 -29.25
N ALA A 55 15.63 -1.33 -30.50
CA ALA A 55 15.23 -0.18 -31.30
C ALA A 55 13.71 -0.14 -31.58
N GLU A 56 13.03 -1.27 -31.48
CA GLU A 56 11.60 -1.44 -31.77
C GLU A 56 10.72 -1.30 -30.51
N GLY A 57 11.31 -1.28 -29.32
CA GLY A 57 10.61 -1.10 -28.03
C GLY A 57 11.05 -2.11 -26.97
N VAL A 58 10.09 -2.54 -26.15
CA VAL A 58 10.34 -3.41 -24.99
C VAL A 58 9.63 -4.75 -25.14
N ARG A 59 10.34 -5.82 -24.80
CA ARG A 59 9.80 -7.16 -24.55
C ARG A 59 9.76 -7.42 -23.05
N ALA A 60 8.56 -7.68 -22.54
CA ALA A 60 8.32 -8.08 -21.16
C ALA A 60 7.93 -9.56 -21.10
N GLY A 61 8.74 -10.37 -20.41
CA GLY A 61 8.42 -11.76 -20.11
C GLY A 61 7.62 -11.84 -18.82
N VAL A 62 6.38 -12.36 -18.92
CA VAL A 62 5.45 -12.48 -17.80
C VAL A 62 5.06 -13.94 -17.56
N VAL A 63 4.72 -14.27 -16.32
CA VAL A 63 4.30 -15.61 -15.89
C VAL A 63 2.98 -15.52 -15.13
N ASP A 64 2.03 -16.37 -15.49
CA ASP A 64 0.78 -16.52 -14.75
C ASP A 64 1.07 -17.18 -13.39
N VAL A 65 0.62 -16.55 -12.30
CA VAL A 65 0.98 -16.94 -10.94
C VAL A 65 0.38 -18.28 -10.50
N ASP A 66 -0.74 -18.69 -11.11
CA ASP A 66 -1.45 -19.92 -10.73
C ASP A 66 -1.03 -21.11 -11.59
N SER A 67 -0.97 -20.91 -12.92
CA SER A 67 -0.67 -21.97 -13.89
C SER A 67 0.80 -22.09 -14.26
N GLY A 68 1.59 -21.04 -14.04
CA GLY A 68 2.98 -20.95 -14.52
C GLY A 68 3.10 -20.72 -16.03
N GLU A 69 2.01 -20.45 -16.74
CA GLU A 69 2.03 -20.14 -18.17
C GLU A 69 2.95 -18.93 -18.43
N ARG A 70 3.81 -19.01 -19.45
CA ARG A 70 4.72 -17.92 -19.82
C ARG A 70 4.22 -17.20 -21.06
N ARG A 71 4.24 -15.87 -21.04
CA ARG A 71 3.93 -15.01 -22.20
C ARG A 71 4.98 -13.94 -22.39
N THR A 72 5.06 -13.44 -23.62
CA THR A 72 5.86 -12.25 -23.96
C THR A 72 4.93 -11.14 -24.44
N VAL A 73 5.02 -9.98 -23.80
CA VAL A 73 4.31 -8.76 -24.19
C VAL A 73 5.28 -7.84 -24.90
N ARG A 74 4.89 -7.30 -26.06
CA ARG A 74 5.63 -6.26 -26.79
C ARG A 74 4.94 -4.92 -26.58
N ALA A 75 5.69 -3.90 -26.20
CA ALA A 75 5.18 -2.55 -25.98
C ALA A 75 6.23 -1.50 -26.34
N ALA A 76 5.81 -0.27 -26.66
CA ALA A 76 6.75 0.83 -26.88
C ALA A 76 7.45 1.27 -25.58
N TYR A 77 6.76 1.15 -24.44
CA TYR A 77 7.25 1.57 -23.12
C TYR A 77 6.76 0.64 -22.02
N VAL A 78 7.49 0.61 -20.91
CA VAL A 78 7.07 -0.04 -19.65
C VAL A 78 7.13 0.97 -18.52
N LEU A 79 6.06 1.02 -17.71
CA LEU A 79 5.93 1.89 -16.54
C LEU A 79 6.16 1.05 -15.28
N GLY A 80 7.15 1.41 -14.46
CA GLY A 80 7.45 0.74 -13.20
C GLY A 80 6.52 1.15 -12.06
N THR A 81 5.28 0.64 -12.06
CA THR A 81 4.26 0.94 -11.04
C THR A 81 4.04 -0.23 -10.06
N ASP A 82 5.09 -0.98 -9.78
CA ASP A 82 5.12 -2.25 -9.03
C ASP A 82 5.65 -2.13 -7.59
N GLY A 83 5.60 -0.92 -7.02
CA GLY A 83 5.81 -0.66 -5.59
C GLY A 83 7.27 -0.60 -5.12
N GLY A 84 7.48 -0.56 -3.80
CA GLY A 84 8.80 -0.33 -3.19
C GLY A 84 9.85 -1.40 -3.54
N SER A 85 9.39 -2.64 -3.74
CA SER A 85 10.19 -3.78 -4.19
C SER A 85 10.17 -3.95 -5.70
N SER A 86 10.01 -2.87 -6.48
CA SER A 86 9.90 -2.87 -7.95
C SER A 86 10.88 -3.83 -8.64
N THR A 87 10.31 -4.82 -9.34
CA THR A 87 10.97 -5.70 -10.28
C THR A 87 11.34 -4.98 -11.57
N THR A 88 10.46 -4.11 -12.09
CA THR A 88 10.74 -3.29 -13.29
C THR A 88 12.02 -2.47 -13.12
N ARG A 89 12.16 -1.78 -11.98
CA ARG A 89 13.37 -1.00 -11.64
C ARG A 89 14.63 -1.86 -11.64
N ARG A 90 14.58 -3.04 -10.99
CA ARG A 90 15.73 -3.95 -10.91
C ARG A 90 16.12 -4.49 -12.29
N LEU A 91 15.14 -4.90 -13.10
CA LEU A 91 15.39 -5.40 -14.45
C LEU A 91 15.92 -4.32 -15.39
N ALA A 92 15.56 -3.05 -15.15
CA ALA A 92 16.12 -1.90 -15.85
C ALA A 92 17.53 -1.49 -15.37
N GLY A 93 18.12 -2.22 -14.40
CA GLY A 93 19.46 -1.91 -13.88
C GLY A 93 19.53 -0.61 -13.05
N ILE A 94 18.40 -0.18 -12.46
CA ILE A 94 18.35 1.05 -11.67
C ILE A 94 18.55 0.71 -10.19
N ASP A 95 19.73 1.04 -9.68
CA ASP A 95 20.09 0.85 -8.28
C ASP A 95 19.39 1.86 -7.36
N ARG A 96 19.30 1.52 -6.07
CA ARG A 96 18.82 2.41 -5.02
C ARG A 96 19.94 2.64 -4.01
N GLU A 97 20.06 3.88 -3.58
CA GLU A 97 20.94 4.29 -2.50
C GLU A 97 20.10 4.57 -1.22
N GLY A 98 20.73 4.41 -0.05
CA GLY A 98 20.14 4.68 1.25
C GLY A 98 20.10 3.47 2.18
N ASP A 99 19.78 3.73 3.44
CA ASP A 99 19.73 2.71 4.48
C ASP A 99 18.46 1.86 4.37
N HIS A 100 18.61 0.58 4.67
CA HIS A 100 17.49 -0.34 4.79
C HIS A 100 16.92 -0.27 6.20
N ALA A 101 15.60 -0.44 6.33
CA ALA A 101 14.96 -0.52 7.63
C ALA A 101 15.58 -1.68 8.43
N THR A 102 15.94 -1.43 9.69
CA THR A 102 16.47 -2.44 10.61
C THR A 102 15.38 -3.11 11.45
N GLU A 103 14.16 -2.58 11.39
CA GLU A 103 13.00 -3.03 12.16
C GLU A 103 11.74 -2.97 11.30
N LYS A 104 10.75 -3.80 11.66
CA LYS A 104 9.41 -3.82 11.05
C LYS A 104 8.34 -3.43 12.06
N ARG A 105 7.23 -2.88 11.56
CA ARG A 105 5.99 -2.72 12.30
C ARG A 105 4.91 -3.53 11.61
N LEU A 106 4.08 -4.21 12.39
CA LEU A 106 2.94 -4.93 11.85
C LEU A 106 1.70 -4.05 11.94
N ARG A 107 0.94 -4.02 10.86
CA ARG A 107 -0.37 -3.38 10.81
C ARG A 107 -1.43 -4.45 11.04
N LEU A 108 -2.14 -4.33 12.14
CA LEU A 108 -3.24 -5.22 12.52
C LEU A 108 -4.58 -4.59 12.14
N ILE A 109 -5.53 -5.41 11.71
CA ILE A 109 -6.95 -5.09 11.75
C ILE A 109 -7.54 -5.83 12.94
N VAL A 110 -7.86 -5.09 13.99
CA VAL A 110 -8.49 -5.62 15.21
C VAL A 110 -9.99 -5.45 15.08
N ARG A 111 -10.71 -6.57 15.20
CA ARG A 111 -12.17 -6.57 15.26
C ARG A 111 -12.62 -6.54 16.71
N THR A 112 -13.50 -5.62 17.04
CA THR A 112 -14.03 -5.43 18.39
C THR A 112 -15.47 -5.92 18.49
N GLY A 113 -15.91 -6.19 19.73
CA GLY A 113 -17.33 -6.19 20.06
C GLY A 113 -17.95 -4.79 19.93
N ASP A 114 -19.12 -4.59 20.52
CA ASP A 114 -19.62 -3.22 20.69
C ASP A 114 -18.83 -2.56 21.81
N ILE A 115 -18.17 -1.45 21.48
CA ILE A 115 -17.34 -0.68 22.41
C ILE A 115 -17.78 0.79 22.47
N SER A 116 -18.97 1.10 21.94
CA SER A 116 -19.48 2.47 21.84
C SER A 116 -19.56 3.17 23.20
N ASP A 117 -19.89 2.44 24.28
CA ASP A 117 -19.87 2.96 25.65
C ASP A 117 -18.47 3.40 26.13
N ARG A 118 -17.40 2.85 25.55
CA ARG A 118 -16.00 3.15 25.92
C ARG A 118 -15.36 4.20 25.03
N VAL A 119 -15.63 4.17 23.71
CA VAL A 119 -14.99 5.06 22.73
C VAL A 119 -15.88 6.22 22.27
N GLY A 120 -17.12 6.27 22.74
CA GLY A 120 -18.14 7.21 22.31
C GLY A 120 -18.82 6.84 20.99
N ALA A 121 -19.94 7.49 20.69
CA ALA A 121 -20.76 7.23 19.50
C ALA A 121 -20.09 7.65 18.17
N ALA A 122 -19.09 8.53 18.23
CA ALA A 122 -18.34 9.04 17.08
C ALA A 122 -16.84 9.05 17.41
N PRO A 123 -16.17 7.88 17.42
CA PRO A 123 -14.76 7.85 17.71
C PRO A 123 -13.99 8.62 16.65
N SER A 124 -12.91 9.28 17.08
CA SER A 124 -12.03 10.00 16.15
C SER A 124 -11.54 9.04 15.05
N ALA A 125 -11.35 9.57 13.84
CA ALA A 125 -10.85 8.78 12.71
C ALA A 125 -9.45 8.20 12.99
N THR A 126 -8.67 8.85 13.84
CA THR A 126 -7.33 8.42 14.26
C THR A 126 -7.02 8.97 15.65
N ASN A 127 -6.65 8.08 16.57
CA ASN A 127 -6.12 8.39 17.89
C ASN A 127 -4.63 8.10 17.92
N ILE A 128 -3.87 8.93 18.63
CA ILE A 128 -2.48 8.62 19.00
C ILE A 128 -2.54 7.92 20.35
N VAL A 129 -1.97 6.72 20.43
CA VAL A 129 -1.94 5.90 21.64
C VAL A 129 -0.52 5.81 22.15
N PHE A 130 -0.33 6.06 23.45
CA PHE A 130 0.93 5.89 24.14
C PHE A 130 0.70 5.38 25.56
N ASN A 131 1.19 4.18 25.86
CA ASN A 131 1.24 3.60 27.19
C ASN A 131 2.45 2.64 27.30
N HIS A 132 2.59 1.97 28.45
CA HIS A 132 3.72 1.07 28.72
C HIS A 132 3.79 -0.17 27.80
N ARG A 133 2.76 -0.44 26.98
CA ARG A 133 2.63 -1.59 26.08
C ARG A 133 2.34 -1.25 24.62
N ALA A 134 1.82 -0.06 24.32
CA ALA A 134 1.42 0.36 22.98
C ALA A 134 1.89 1.79 22.68
N SER A 135 2.47 1.98 21.50
CA SER A 135 2.86 3.28 20.97
C SER A 135 2.58 3.32 19.47
N GLY A 136 1.69 4.20 19.03
CA GLY A 136 1.34 4.32 17.62
C GLY A 136 -0.05 4.92 17.37
N PHE A 137 -0.65 4.52 16.25
CA PHE A 137 -1.98 4.98 15.85
C PHE A 137 -3.05 3.91 16.07
N LEU A 138 -4.21 4.34 16.53
CA LEU A 138 -5.46 3.57 16.52
C LEU A 138 -6.43 4.28 15.58
N ALA A 139 -6.75 3.68 14.43
CA ALA A 139 -7.59 4.34 13.41
C ALA A 139 -8.82 3.50 13.06
N ALA A 140 -9.99 4.12 13.08
CA ALA A 140 -11.23 3.46 12.70
C ALA A 140 -11.27 3.16 11.19
N VAL A 141 -11.52 1.89 10.86
CA VAL A 141 -11.82 1.42 9.50
C VAL A 141 -13.33 1.32 9.32
N SER A 142 -14.02 0.78 10.32
CA SER A 142 -15.49 0.74 10.44
C SER A 142 -15.91 0.94 11.89
N THR A 143 -17.19 0.72 12.22
CA THR A 143 -17.69 0.77 13.60
C THR A 143 -17.15 -0.35 14.50
N ARG A 144 -16.60 -1.43 13.91
CA ARG A 144 -16.10 -2.60 14.63
C ARG A 144 -14.70 -3.03 14.24
N GLU A 145 -14.08 -2.38 13.25
CA GLU A 145 -12.75 -2.72 12.76
C GLU A 145 -11.81 -1.54 12.86
N TRP A 146 -10.62 -1.82 13.40
CA TRP A 146 -9.67 -0.80 13.77
C TRP A 146 -8.28 -1.20 13.33
N ARG A 147 -7.54 -0.22 12.81
CA ARG A 147 -6.13 -0.38 12.50
C ARG A 147 -5.32 -0.10 13.76
N VAL A 148 -4.53 -1.09 14.18
CA VAL A 148 -3.55 -0.99 15.28
C VAL A 148 -2.17 -1.29 14.72
N TYR A 149 -1.13 -0.71 15.31
CA TYR A 149 0.25 -1.00 14.95
C TYR A 149 0.97 -1.69 16.10
N ALA A 150 1.70 -2.74 15.78
CA ALA A 150 2.54 -3.48 16.70
C ALA A 150 4.02 -3.32 16.33
N GLY A 151 4.89 -3.38 17.33
CA GLY A 151 6.33 -3.18 17.20
C GLY A 151 6.80 -1.76 17.57
N PRO A 152 8.02 -1.37 17.19
CA PRO A 152 8.88 -2.05 16.22
C PRO A 152 9.38 -3.42 16.70
N TYR A 153 9.68 -4.29 15.74
CA TYR A 153 10.30 -5.59 15.95
C TYR A 153 11.55 -5.72 15.08
N PRO A 154 12.57 -6.49 15.50
CA PRO A 154 13.63 -6.92 14.59
C PRO A 154 13.04 -7.59 13.34
N LEU A 155 13.66 -7.40 12.17
CA LEU A 155 13.12 -7.89 10.90
C LEU A 155 12.79 -9.39 10.90
N VAL A 156 13.64 -10.19 11.54
CA VAL A 156 13.53 -11.66 11.61
C VAL A 156 12.58 -12.16 12.69
N TYR A 157 12.12 -11.27 13.58
CA TYR A 157 11.23 -11.66 14.66
C TYR A 157 9.81 -11.83 14.13
N GLU A 158 9.17 -12.96 14.43
CA GLU A 158 7.75 -13.17 14.13
C GLU A 158 6.94 -13.22 15.42
N PRO A 159 6.20 -12.14 15.76
CA PRO A 159 5.37 -12.12 16.96
C PRO A 159 4.23 -13.13 16.84
N THR A 160 3.94 -13.78 17.97
CA THR A 160 2.82 -14.71 18.09
C THR A 160 1.48 -13.97 18.03
N GLU A 161 0.41 -14.70 17.69
CA GLU A 161 -0.95 -14.14 17.72
C GLU A 161 -1.32 -13.60 19.11
N GLU A 162 -0.89 -14.28 20.17
CA GLU A 162 -1.13 -13.86 21.55
C GLU A 162 -0.50 -12.50 21.87
N GLU A 163 0.76 -12.28 21.46
CA GLU A 163 1.44 -10.98 21.61
C GLU A 163 0.71 -9.87 20.84
N LEU A 164 0.28 -10.15 19.60
CA LEU A 164 -0.43 -9.19 18.78
C LEU A 164 -1.81 -8.83 19.35
N LEU A 165 -2.52 -9.82 19.91
CA LEU A 165 -3.79 -9.60 20.61
C LEU A 165 -3.59 -8.81 21.91
N ALA A 166 -2.50 -9.05 22.64
CA ALA A 166 -2.16 -8.28 23.83
C ALA A 166 -1.89 -6.81 23.50
N ILE A 167 -1.17 -6.52 22.40
CA ILE A 167 -0.98 -5.15 21.90
C ILE A 167 -2.30 -4.53 21.46
N GLY A 168 -3.14 -5.31 20.77
CA GLY A 168 -4.49 -4.90 20.40
C GLY A 168 -5.28 -4.43 21.62
N ARG A 169 -5.37 -5.26 22.65
CA ARG A 169 -6.04 -4.94 23.92
C ARG A 169 -5.47 -3.68 24.58
N ALA A 170 -4.15 -3.60 24.73
CA ALA A 170 -3.48 -2.46 25.33
C ALA A 170 -3.71 -1.16 24.54
N ALA A 171 -3.85 -1.22 23.21
CA ALA A 171 -4.13 -0.05 22.38
C ALA A 171 -5.52 0.56 22.65
N PHE A 172 -6.48 -0.25 23.08
CA PHE A 172 -7.82 0.20 23.51
C PHE A 172 -7.91 0.49 25.02
N GLY A 173 -6.85 0.22 25.80
CA GLY A 173 -6.90 0.24 27.26
C GLY A 173 -7.82 -0.84 27.84
N PHE A 174 -7.92 -1.99 27.16
CA PHE A 174 -8.65 -3.16 27.64
C PHE A 174 -7.68 -4.09 28.36
N ASP A 175 -7.21 -3.64 29.52
CA ASP A 175 -6.36 -4.43 30.41
C ASP A 175 -7.21 -5.33 31.31
#